data_AF-A0A164PEJ3-F1
#
_entry.id   AF-A0A164PEJ3-F1
#
_cell.length_a   1.000
_cell.length_b   1.000
_cell.length_c   1.000
_cell.angle_alpha   90.00
_cell.angle_beta   90.00
_cell.angle_gamma   90.00
#
_symmetry.space_group_name_H-M   'P 1'
#
loop_
_entity.id
_entity.type
_entity.pdbx_description
1 polymer ?
#
loop_
_entity_poly.entity_id
_entity_poly.type
_entity_poly.pdbx_seq_one_letter_code
_entity_poly.pdbx_strand_id
1 'polypeptide(L)'
;MTDFDFERARTPEAKRARQEAILVAAARLAMDSSVREVTASAIADEVGMHKSAMLRYFETREDIFLQLAVGAWDEWSVAVRGELDNLAARPSAGRPESDATARETAAVIAHSLVSRPLFCDLLAHTPLNLERNVSLERVREFKTRAIAVVTEVSSTLCTVTLLRLDQAFSVIATATAMAGAMWQMAAPGTKLRDFYKSEPELVHAVVDVEPQLTDIIDALLTGYAARSATQRP
;
A
#
# COMPACT_ATOMS: atom_id res chain seq x y z
N MET A 1 -13.47 6.78 50.46
CA MET A 1 -13.11 7.57 49.28
C MET A 1 -11.99 6.85 48.57
N THR A 2 -12.33 5.88 47.71
CA THR A 2 -11.44 5.23 46.72
C THR A 2 -12.24 4.10 46.07
N ASP A 3 -12.94 4.42 44.99
CA ASP A 3 -13.57 3.44 44.08
C ASP A 3 -13.59 4.00 42.64
N PHE A 4 -13.61 5.33 42.51
CA PHE A 4 -13.51 6.04 41.23
C PHE A 4 -12.14 5.97 40.50
N ASP A 5 -11.08 5.46 41.14
CA ASP A 5 -9.73 5.44 40.55
C ASP A 5 -9.38 4.10 39.86
N PHE A 6 -9.99 2.98 40.27
CA PHE A 6 -9.82 1.70 39.58
C PHE A 6 -10.66 1.60 38.31
N GLU A 7 -11.76 2.36 38.23
CA GLU A 7 -12.68 2.34 37.09
C GLU A 7 -12.16 3.17 35.90
N ARG A 8 -11.32 4.19 36.17
CA ARG A 8 -10.64 4.98 35.13
C ARG A 8 -9.49 4.24 34.45
N ALA A 9 -8.86 3.27 35.11
CA ALA A 9 -7.71 2.51 34.56
C ALA A 9 -8.05 1.51 33.43
N ARG A 10 -9.34 1.27 33.14
CA ARG A 10 -9.83 0.71 31.86
C ARG A 10 -10.00 1.83 30.81
N THR A 11 -9.12 2.80 30.86
CA THR A 11 -9.05 4.03 30.05
C THR A 11 -9.18 3.76 28.54
N PRO A 12 -9.77 4.69 27.76
CA PRO A 12 -9.69 4.69 26.29
C PRO A 12 -8.27 4.48 25.75
N GLU A 13 -7.27 4.96 26.49
CA GLU A 13 -5.83 4.77 26.25
C GLU A 13 -5.43 3.29 26.33
N ALA A 14 -5.91 2.55 27.33
CA ALA A 14 -5.64 1.11 27.46
C ALA A 14 -6.33 0.30 26.36
N LYS A 15 -7.52 0.73 25.92
CA LYS A 15 -8.21 0.13 24.76
C LYS A 15 -7.40 0.36 23.48
N ARG A 16 -6.94 1.60 23.23
CA ARG A 16 -6.09 1.95 22.08
C ARG A 16 -4.77 1.19 22.07
N ALA A 17 -4.08 1.15 23.21
CA ALA A 17 -2.84 0.38 23.35
C ALA A 17 -3.04 -1.11 23.03
N ARG A 18 -4.21 -1.67 23.39
CA ARG A 18 -4.53 -3.05 23.05
C ARG A 18 -4.82 -3.26 21.57
N GLN A 19 -5.54 -2.34 20.92
CA GLN A 19 -5.76 -2.38 19.47
C GLN A 19 -4.44 -2.30 18.72
N GLU A 20 -3.55 -1.39 19.13
CA GLU A 20 -2.21 -1.25 18.57
C GLU A 20 -1.41 -2.55 18.68
N ALA A 21 -1.40 -3.19 19.86
CA ALA A 21 -0.70 -4.45 20.04
C ALA A 21 -1.23 -5.56 19.09
N ILE A 22 -2.54 -5.61 18.85
CA ILE A 22 -3.16 -6.55 17.90
C ILE A 22 -2.74 -6.26 16.46
N LEU A 23 -2.74 -4.98 16.05
CA LEU A 23 -2.30 -4.55 14.73
C LEU A 23 -0.82 -4.89 14.50
N VAL A 24 0.06 -4.58 15.46
CA VAL A 24 1.49 -4.90 15.40
C VAL A 24 1.73 -6.40 15.26
N ALA A 25 1.04 -7.22 16.06
CA ALA A 25 1.14 -8.68 15.95
C ALA A 25 0.67 -9.20 14.59
N ALA A 26 -0.46 -8.71 14.09
CA ALA A 26 -0.98 -9.10 12.78
C ALA A 26 -0.03 -8.69 11.64
N ALA A 27 0.55 -7.48 11.71
CA ALA A 27 1.52 -7.00 10.74
C ALA A 27 2.78 -7.88 10.73
N ARG A 28 3.31 -8.24 11.92
CA ARG A 28 4.47 -9.12 12.05
C ARG A 28 4.22 -10.49 11.42
N LEU A 29 3.12 -11.14 11.78
CA LEU A 29 2.76 -12.44 11.21
C LEU A 29 2.59 -12.37 9.69
N ALA A 30 1.98 -11.30 9.17
CA ALA A 30 1.77 -11.14 7.74
C ALA A 30 3.05 -10.85 6.96
N MET A 31 4.05 -10.21 7.57
CA MET A 31 5.37 -10.06 6.95
C MET A 31 6.10 -11.40 6.82
N ASP A 32 5.85 -12.35 7.73
CA ASP A 32 6.49 -13.67 7.72
C ASP A 32 5.80 -14.65 6.76
N SER A 33 4.46 -14.62 6.63
CA SER A 33 3.70 -15.66 5.91
C SER A 33 2.65 -15.14 4.92
N SER A 34 2.65 -13.85 4.56
CA SER A 34 1.56 -13.15 3.85
C SER A 34 0.27 -13.01 4.68
N VAL A 35 -0.42 -11.90 4.44
CA VAL A 35 -1.79 -11.64 4.88
C VAL A 35 -2.64 -12.90 4.66
N ARG A 36 -2.65 -13.52 3.46
CA ARG A 36 -3.54 -14.65 3.18
C ARG A 36 -3.47 -15.79 4.21
N GLU A 37 -2.31 -16.09 4.77
CA GLU A 37 -2.08 -17.25 5.63
C GLU A 37 -2.35 -16.95 7.12
N VAL A 38 -2.36 -15.68 7.52
CA VAL A 38 -2.55 -15.30 8.93
C VAL A 38 -3.98 -15.55 9.38
N THR A 39 -4.13 -16.36 10.44
CA THR A 39 -5.42 -16.67 11.04
C THR A 39 -5.71 -15.78 12.26
N ALA A 40 -7.01 -15.59 12.57
CA ALA A 40 -7.42 -14.90 13.79
C ALA A 40 -6.87 -15.55 15.08
N SER A 41 -6.73 -16.89 15.08
CA SER A 41 -6.18 -17.60 16.23
C SER A 41 -4.69 -17.31 16.40
N ALA A 42 -3.92 -17.34 15.30
CA ALA A 42 -2.49 -17.02 15.34
C ALA A 42 -2.22 -15.60 15.86
N ILE A 43 -3.02 -14.61 15.44
CA ILE A 43 -2.93 -13.23 15.96
C ILE A 43 -3.23 -13.21 17.46
N ALA A 44 -4.29 -13.90 17.89
CA ALA A 44 -4.70 -13.95 19.29
C ALA A 44 -3.62 -14.60 20.17
N ASP A 45 -3.03 -15.69 19.70
CA ASP A 45 -1.94 -16.39 20.38
C ASP A 45 -0.69 -15.51 20.50
N GLU A 46 -0.31 -14.79 19.44
CA GLU A 46 0.83 -13.86 19.43
C GLU A 46 0.68 -12.73 20.46
N VAL A 47 -0.55 -12.20 20.64
CA VAL A 47 -0.81 -11.17 21.67
C VAL A 47 -1.15 -11.73 23.06
N GLY A 48 -1.11 -13.05 23.24
CA GLY A 48 -1.44 -13.72 24.50
C GLY A 48 -2.89 -13.56 24.93
N MET A 49 -3.83 -13.59 23.98
CA MET A 49 -5.26 -13.43 24.22
C MET A 49 -6.07 -14.59 23.67
N HIS A 50 -7.23 -14.88 24.27
CA HIS A 50 -8.23 -15.72 23.62
C HIS A 50 -8.82 -14.99 22.39
N LYS A 51 -9.05 -15.73 21.30
CA LYS A 51 -9.67 -15.22 20.06
C LYS A 51 -10.97 -14.43 20.31
N SER A 52 -11.87 -14.94 21.16
CA SER A 52 -13.12 -14.25 21.47
C SER A 52 -12.92 -12.92 22.20
N ALA A 53 -11.86 -12.78 23.00
CA ALA A 53 -11.50 -11.53 23.66
C ALA A 53 -10.90 -10.53 22.67
N MET A 54 -10.10 -11.00 21.71
CA MET A 54 -9.54 -10.18 20.63
C MET A 54 -10.64 -9.61 19.71
N LEU A 55 -11.62 -10.43 19.34
CA LEU A 55 -12.77 -10.02 18.50
C LEU A 55 -13.77 -9.07 19.22
N ARG A 56 -13.46 -8.62 20.44
CA ARG A 56 -14.16 -7.48 21.06
C ARG A 56 -13.60 -6.13 20.62
N TYR A 57 -12.41 -6.12 20.01
CA TYR A 57 -11.73 -4.93 19.51
C TYR A 57 -11.90 -4.75 18.00
N PHE A 58 -12.16 -5.84 17.28
CA PHE A 58 -12.31 -5.91 15.83
C PHE A 58 -13.45 -6.86 15.47
N GLU A 59 -14.19 -6.57 14.39
CA GLU A 59 -15.31 -7.39 13.92
C GLU A 59 -14.84 -8.79 13.50
N THR A 60 -13.75 -8.81 12.73
CA THR A 60 -13.19 -9.99 12.10
C THR A 60 -11.68 -9.85 11.98
N ARG A 61 -11.03 -10.91 11.50
CA ARG A 61 -9.61 -10.84 11.14
C ARG A 61 -9.40 -9.93 9.93
N GLU A 62 -10.36 -9.85 9.02
CA GLU A 62 -10.35 -8.93 7.90
C GLU A 62 -10.44 -7.47 8.32
N ASP A 63 -11.20 -7.14 9.38
CA ASP A 63 -11.23 -5.79 9.98
C ASP A 63 -9.85 -5.37 10.49
N ILE A 64 -9.11 -6.28 11.15
CA ILE A 64 -7.72 -6.03 11.59
C ILE A 64 -6.83 -5.63 10.40
N PHE A 65 -6.86 -6.42 9.33
CA PHE A 65 -6.03 -6.16 8.15
C PHE A 65 -6.50 -4.94 7.35
N LEU A 66 -7.79 -4.64 7.36
CA LEU A 66 -8.32 -3.44 6.71
C LEU A 66 -7.88 -2.17 7.45
N GLN A 67 -7.83 -2.20 8.78
CA GLN A 67 -7.27 -1.10 9.57
C GLN A 67 -5.75 -0.95 9.38
N LEU A 68 -5.00 -2.07 9.28
CA LEU A 68 -3.60 -2.02 8.86
C LEU A 68 -3.43 -1.40 7.47
N ALA A 69 -4.32 -1.71 6.53
CA ALA A 69 -4.30 -1.12 5.19
C ALA A 69 -4.51 0.40 5.24
N VAL A 70 -5.41 0.91 6.09
CA VAL A 70 -5.58 2.37 6.31
C VAL A 70 -4.25 3.02 6.73
N GLY A 71 -3.60 2.48 7.76
CA GLY A 71 -2.31 3.01 8.22
C GLY A 71 -1.22 2.94 7.14
N ALA A 72 -1.16 1.83 6.40
CA ALA A 72 -0.19 1.65 5.33
C ALA A 72 -0.40 2.64 4.17
N TRP A 73 -1.65 2.99 3.82
CA TRP A 73 -1.93 4.05 2.86
C TRP A 73 -1.40 5.41 3.34
N ASP A 74 -1.59 5.74 4.61
CA ASP A 74 -1.14 7.02 5.19
C ASP A 74 0.39 7.13 5.21
N GLU A 75 1.06 6.09 5.69
CA GLU A 75 2.52 6.02 5.71
C GLU A 75 3.13 6.10 4.32
N TRP A 76 2.54 5.39 3.35
CA TRP A 76 2.98 5.45 1.96
C TRP A 76 2.75 6.84 1.36
N SER A 77 1.60 7.47 1.59
CA SER A 77 1.27 8.82 1.12
C SER A 77 2.34 9.84 1.53
N VAL A 78 2.69 9.85 2.82
CA VAL A 78 3.68 10.77 3.37
C VAL A 78 5.04 10.57 2.71
N ALA A 79 5.47 9.31 2.57
CA ALA A 79 6.77 9.00 2.01
C ALA A 79 6.87 9.35 0.53
N VAL A 80 5.93 8.87 -0.30
CA VAL A 80 5.98 9.10 -1.75
C VAL A 80 5.87 10.59 -2.08
N ARG A 81 5.03 11.34 -1.35
CA ARG A 81 4.94 12.79 -1.54
C ARG A 81 6.24 13.50 -1.18
N GLY A 82 6.89 13.11 -0.08
CA GLY A 82 8.19 13.66 0.29
C GLY A 82 9.27 13.39 -0.75
N GLU A 83 9.29 12.19 -1.34
CA GLU A 83 10.21 11.85 -2.42
C GLU A 83 9.93 12.62 -3.72
N LEU A 84 8.65 12.82 -4.07
CA LEU A 84 8.24 13.62 -5.23
C LEU A 84 8.58 15.11 -5.02
N ASP A 85 8.32 15.68 -3.85
CA ASP A 85 8.67 17.07 -3.53
C ASP A 85 10.20 17.28 -3.61
N ASN A 86 10.99 16.30 -3.13
CA ASN A 86 12.44 16.31 -3.26
C ASN A 86 12.91 16.24 -4.72
N LEU A 87 12.18 15.55 -5.59
CA LEU A 87 12.45 15.50 -7.02
C LEU A 87 12.18 16.88 -7.66
N ALA A 88 11.06 17.52 -7.28
CA ALA A 88 10.66 18.86 -7.75
C ALA A 88 11.71 19.94 -7.45
N ALA A 89 12.38 19.83 -6.29
CA ALA A 89 13.34 20.82 -5.81
C ALA A 89 14.72 20.74 -6.53
N ARG A 90 14.97 19.73 -7.36
CA ARG A 90 16.27 19.55 -8.04
C ARG A 90 16.43 20.57 -9.18
N PRO A 91 17.59 21.22 -9.32
CA PRO A 91 17.84 22.12 -10.45
C PRO A 91 17.78 21.37 -11.79
N SER A 92 16.93 21.82 -12.72
CA SER A 92 16.87 21.33 -14.10
C SER A 92 18.14 21.70 -14.89
N ALA A 93 19.25 21.01 -14.63
CA ALA A 93 20.49 21.20 -15.35
C ALA A 93 20.41 20.57 -16.76
N GLY A 94 19.80 21.29 -17.70
CA GLY A 94 19.96 21.06 -19.15
C GLY A 94 19.48 19.72 -19.70
N ARG A 95 18.60 18.98 -19.01
CA ARG A 95 17.99 17.76 -19.55
C ARG A 95 16.74 18.09 -20.38
N PRO A 96 16.44 17.30 -21.43
CA PRO A 96 15.11 17.33 -22.03
C PRO A 96 14.08 17.05 -20.93
N GLU A 97 13.28 18.05 -20.59
CA GLU A 97 12.46 18.07 -19.36
C GLU A 97 11.36 16.99 -19.32
N SER A 98 10.99 16.36 -20.44
CA SER A 98 9.85 15.42 -20.48
C SER A 98 10.24 13.98 -20.13
N ASP A 99 11.20 13.39 -20.84
CA ASP A 99 11.39 11.93 -20.82
C ASP A 99 12.23 11.47 -19.62
N ALA A 100 13.30 12.21 -19.29
CA ALA A 100 14.12 11.89 -18.12
C ALA A 100 13.34 12.08 -16.80
N THR A 101 12.45 13.08 -16.76
CA THR A 101 11.62 13.39 -15.58
C THR A 101 10.50 12.35 -15.39
N ALA A 102 9.90 11.86 -16.48
CA ALA A 102 8.89 10.80 -16.42
C ALA A 102 9.48 9.51 -15.82
N ARG A 103 10.65 9.09 -16.29
CA ARG A 103 11.34 7.90 -15.79
C ARG A 103 11.72 8.01 -14.32
N GLU A 104 12.28 9.16 -13.90
CA GLU A 104 12.65 9.39 -12.49
C GLU A 104 11.41 9.41 -11.57
N THR A 105 10.33 10.07 -12.01
CA THR A 105 9.05 10.08 -11.28
C THR A 105 8.46 8.68 -11.16
N ALA A 106 8.49 7.90 -12.24
CA ALA A 106 8.06 6.51 -12.24
C ALA A 106 8.86 5.67 -11.25
N ALA A 107 10.18 5.87 -11.20
CA ALA A 107 11.08 5.13 -10.31
C ALA A 107 10.79 5.44 -8.84
N VAL A 108 10.56 6.71 -8.51
CA VAL A 108 10.13 7.13 -7.15
C VAL A 108 8.83 6.42 -6.74
N ILE A 109 7.81 6.45 -7.60
CA ILE A 109 6.51 5.81 -7.28
C ILE A 109 6.68 4.30 -7.12
N ALA A 110 7.35 3.62 -8.06
CA ALA A 110 7.55 2.18 -8.02
C ALA A 110 8.37 1.77 -6.78
N HIS A 111 9.49 2.43 -6.52
CA HIS A 111 10.34 2.18 -5.36
C HIS A 111 9.57 2.37 -4.05
N SER A 112 8.80 3.45 -3.93
CA SER A 112 8.01 3.73 -2.72
C SER A 112 6.99 2.62 -2.40
N LEU A 113 6.48 1.92 -3.42
CA LEU A 113 5.55 0.79 -3.25
C LEU A 113 6.30 -0.49 -2.92
N VAL A 114 7.33 -0.83 -3.70
CA VAL A 114 8.08 -2.10 -3.56
C VAL A 114 8.87 -2.18 -2.24
N SER A 115 9.32 -1.05 -1.72
CA SER A 115 9.94 -0.95 -0.39
C SER A 115 8.96 -1.18 0.77
N ARG A 116 7.67 -1.42 0.48
CA ARG A 116 6.60 -1.69 1.46
C ARG A 116 5.90 -3.02 1.15
N PRO A 117 6.55 -4.16 1.45
CA PRO A 117 6.05 -5.49 1.08
C PRO A 117 4.66 -5.78 1.65
N LEU A 118 4.43 -5.47 2.94
CA LEU A 118 3.13 -5.65 3.58
C LEU A 118 2.05 -4.78 2.94
N PHE A 119 2.38 -3.55 2.51
CA PHE A 119 1.41 -2.70 1.83
C PHE A 119 1.01 -3.27 0.47
N CYS A 120 1.97 -3.76 -0.32
CA CYS A 120 1.67 -4.45 -1.58
C CYS A 120 0.78 -5.69 -1.36
N ASP A 121 1.07 -6.48 -0.33
CA ASP A 121 0.26 -7.65 0.03
C ASP A 121 -1.18 -7.26 0.45
N LEU A 122 -1.33 -6.20 1.25
CA LEU A 122 -2.62 -5.63 1.62
C LEU A 122 -3.39 -5.09 0.42
N LEU A 123 -2.74 -4.39 -0.52
CA LEU A 123 -3.36 -3.89 -1.75
C LEU A 123 -3.97 -5.02 -2.57
N ALA A 124 -3.28 -6.16 -2.68
CA ALA A 124 -3.77 -7.34 -3.39
C ALA A 124 -4.97 -7.99 -2.69
N HIS A 125 -4.90 -8.17 -1.37
CA HIS A 125 -5.92 -8.90 -0.62
C HIS A 125 -7.16 -8.10 -0.28
N THR A 126 -7.06 -6.77 -0.23
CA THR A 126 -8.17 -5.87 0.08
C THR A 126 -9.41 -6.11 -0.79
N PRO A 127 -9.35 -5.98 -2.13
CA PRO A 127 -10.52 -6.16 -2.99
C PRO A 127 -10.97 -7.63 -3.12
N LEU A 128 -10.08 -8.58 -2.84
CA LEU A 128 -10.37 -10.01 -2.98
C LEU A 128 -11.12 -10.57 -1.77
N ASN A 129 -10.69 -10.20 -0.56
CA ASN A 129 -11.10 -10.87 0.67
C ASN A 129 -11.48 -9.91 1.79
N LEU A 130 -10.72 -8.82 2.01
CA LEU A 130 -10.88 -8.02 3.22
C LEU A 130 -12.20 -7.25 3.22
N GLU A 131 -12.55 -6.62 2.09
CA GLU A 131 -13.78 -5.83 1.97
C GLU A 131 -15.07 -6.66 2.02
N ARG A 132 -14.97 -7.98 1.83
CA ARG A 132 -16.12 -8.88 1.73
C ARG A 132 -16.58 -9.46 3.07
N ASN A 133 -15.74 -9.39 4.10
CA ASN A 133 -15.95 -10.04 5.40
C ASN A 133 -15.94 -9.05 6.57
N VAL A 134 -16.33 -7.81 6.31
CA VAL A 134 -16.49 -6.74 7.30
C VAL A 134 -17.80 -5.99 7.06
N SER A 135 -18.24 -5.19 8.02
CA SER A 135 -19.40 -4.33 7.84
C SER A 135 -19.18 -3.28 6.73
N LEU A 136 -20.28 -2.85 6.08
CA LEU A 136 -20.21 -1.79 5.06
C LEU A 136 -19.74 -0.44 5.62
N GLU A 137 -19.90 -0.23 6.93
CA GLU A 137 -19.36 0.94 7.62
C GLU A 137 -17.84 0.92 7.61
N ARG A 138 -17.21 -0.23 7.92
CA ARG A 138 -15.75 -0.41 7.82
C ARG A 138 -15.23 -0.26 6.39
N VAL A 139 -15.94 -0.81 5.41
CA VAL A 139 -15.57 -0.62 4.00
C VAL A 139 -15.62 0.86 3.64
N ARG A 140 -16.64 1.59 4.07
CA ARG A 140 -16.77 3.03 3.80
C ARG A 140 -15.61 3.82 4.43
N GLU A 141 -15.30 3.57 5.69
CA GLU A 141 -14.17 4.21 6.39
C GLU A 141 -12.85 4.00 5.62
N PHE A 142 -12.55 2.74 5.28
CA PHE A 142 -11.37 2.38 4.52
C PHE A 142 -11.33 3.06 3.14
N LYS A 143 -12.38 2.91 2.32
CA LYS A 143 -12.42 3.45 0.96
C LYS A 143 -12.30 4.97 0.96
N THR A 144 -12.96 5.65 1.90
CA THR A 144 -12.91 7.10 2.01
C THR A 144 -11.48 7.56 2.27
N ARG A 145 -10.74 6.87 3.16
CA ARG A 145 -9.34 7.23 3.42
C ARG A 145 -8.42 6.88 2.24
N ALA A 146 -8.56 5.71 1.65
CA ALA A 146 -7.76 5.31 0.49
C ALA A 146 -7.93 6.30 -0.69
N ILE A 147 -9.16 6.72 -1.00
CA ILE A 147 -9.45 7.71 -2.05
C ILE A 147 -8.84 9.07 -1.71
N ALA A 148 -8.94 9.51 -0.45
CA ALA A 148 -8.32 10.76 -0.01
C ALA A 148 -6.80 10.73 -0.20
N VAL A 149 -6.14 9.65 0.22
CA VAL A 149 -4.69 9.45 0.01
C VAL A 149 -4.32 9.47 -1.47
N VAL A 150 -5.02 8.71 -2.32
CA VAL A 150 -4.75 8.71 -3.76
C VAL A 150 -4.89 10.13 -4.33
N THR A 151 -5.88 10.90 -3.87
CA THR A 151 -6.08 12.30 -4.30
C THR A 151 -4.93 13.22 -3.83
N GLU A 152 -4.47 13.07 -2.60
CA GLU A 152 -3.33 13.80 -2.05
C GLU A 152 -2.06 13.53 -2.86
N VAL A 153 -1.71 12.26 -3.09
CA VAL A 153 -0.54 11.87 -3.88
C VAL A 153 -0.65 12.34 -5.33
N SER A 154 -1.84 12.24 -5.92
CA SER A 154 -2.09 12.70 -7.30
C SER A 154 -1.91 14.21 -7.43
N SER A 155 -2.31 14.97 -6.41
CA SER A 155 -2.12 16.43 -6.38
C SER A 155 -0.64 16.80 -6.32
N THR A 156 0.16 16.08 -5.52
CA THR A 156 1.62 16.22 -5.53
C THR A 156 2.23 15.78 -6.86
N LEU A 157 1.75 14.71 -7.49
CA LEU A 157 2.22 14.30 -8.81
C LEU A 157 2.00 15.39 -9.88
N CYS A 158 0.90 16.14 -9.79
CA CYS A 158 0.62 17.29 -10.66
C CYS A 158 1.58 18.48 -10.44
N THR A 159 2.31 18.57 -9.32
CA THR A 159 3.31 19.64 -9.13
C THR A 159 4.63 19.34 -9.83
N VAL A 160 4.90 18.05 -10.10
CA VAL A 160 6.13 17.57 -10.75
C VAL A 160 5.95 17.09 -12.19
N THR A 161 4.70 17.09 -12.68
CA THR A 161 4.36 16.70 -14.05
C THR A 161 3.35 17.67 -14.67
N LEU A 162 3.20 17.62 -15.99
CA LEU A 162 2.18 18.39 -16.71
C LEU A 162 0.80 17.68 -16.78
N LEU A 163 0.56 16.72 -15.89
CA LEU A 163 -0.68 15.95 -15.87
C LEU A 163 -1.84 16.75 -15.29
N ARG A 164 -3.02 16.53 -15.84
CA ARG A 164 -4.26 16.88 -15.15
C ARG A 164 -4.50 15.93 -13.98
N LEU A 165 -5.31 16.37 -13.02
CA LEU A 165 -5.61 15.59 -11.83
C LEU A 165 -6.25 14.22 -12.15
N ASP A 166 -7.12 14.13 -13.17
CA ASP A 166 -7.72 12.85 -13.60
C ASP A 166 -6.69 11.85 -14.15
N GLN A 167 -5.65 12.37 -14.83
CA GLN A 167 -4.55 11.56 -15.35
C GLN A 167 -3.62 11.14 -14.22
N ALA A 168 -3.26 12.05 -13.31
CA ALA A 168 -2.45 11.74 -12.14
C ALA A 168 -3.14 10.68 -11.25
N PHE A 169 -4.45 10.82 -11.03
CA PHE A 169 -5.25 9.80 -10.33
C PHE A 169 -5.16 8.44 -11.01
N SER A 170 -5.30 8.41 -12.34
CA SER A 170 -5.19 7.17 -13.13
C SER A 170 -3.80 6.53 -12.99
N VAL A 171 -2.73 7.33 -12.96
CA VAL A 171 -1.35 6.85 -12.73
C VAL A 171 -1.22 6.20 -11.35
N ILE A 172 -1.66 6.89 -10.29
CA ILE A 172 -1.52 6.39 -8.92
C ILE A 172 -2.40 5.16 -8.65
N ALA A 173 -3.64 5.16 -9.16
CA ALA A 173 -4.53 4.01 -9.07
C ALA A 173 -3.94 2.80 -9.81
N THR A 174 -3.35 3.01 -10.99
CA THR A 174 -2.68 1.96 -11.76
C THR A 174 -1.46 1.42 -11.02
N ALA A 175 -0.59 2.31 -10.52
CA ALA A 175 0.62 1.95 -9.79
C ALA A 175 0.31 1.07 -8.56
N THR A 176 -0.66 1.48 -7.74
CA THR A 176 -1.05 0.74 -6.53
C THR A 176 -1.71 -0.60 -6.85
N ALA A 177 -2.61 -0.65 -7.83
CA ALA A 177 -3.23 -1.91 -8.26
C ALA A 177 -2.18 -2.91 -8.82
N MET A 178 -1.26 -2.43 -9.65
CA MET A 178 -0.23 -3.26 -10.27
C MET A 178 0.84 -3.70 -9.27
N ALA A 179 1.24 -2.83 -8.34
CA ALA A 179 2.15 -3.22 -7.26
C ALA A 179 1.59 -4.40 -6.46
N GLY A 180 0.31 -4.36 -6.07
CA GLY A 180 -0.33 -5.47 -5.37
C GLY A 180 -0.34 -6.76 -6.19
N ALA A 181 -0.77 -6.69 -7.46
CA ALA A 181 -0.82 -7.86 -8.33
C ALA A 181 0.57 -8.46 -8.61
N MET A 182 1.54 -7.61 -8.98
CA MET A 182 2.90 -8.02 -9.28
C MET A 182 3.63 -8.58 -8.06
N TRP A 183 3.32 -8.07 -6.85
CA TRP A 183 3.87 -8.62 -5.63
C TRP A 183 3.46 -10.07 -5.40
N GLN A 184 2.19 -10.40 -5.65
CA GLN A 184 1.70 -11.78 -5.59
C GLN A 184 2.34 -12.67 -6.67
N MET A 185 2.50 -12.14 -7.89
CA MET A 185 3.13 -12.86 -9.00
C MET A 185 4.63 -13.11 -8.75
N ALA A 186 5.32 -12.15 -8.14
CA ALA A 186 6.73 -12.27 -7.77
C ALA A 186 6.98 -13.33 -6.71
N ALA A 187 5.95 -13.66 -5.92
CA ALA A 187 5.93 -14.67 -4.87
C ALA A 187 7.20 -14.65 -3.99
N PRO A 188 7.62 -13.47 -3.48
CA PRO A 188 8.90 -13.30 -2.80
C PRO A 188 8.98 -14.19 -1.56
N GLY A 189 10.14 -14.82 -1.35
CA GLY A 189 10.37 -15.70 -0.20
C GLY A 189 9.62 -17.04 -0.23
N THR A 190 8.86 -17.32 -1.29
CA THR A 190 8.14 -18.60 -1.44
C THR A 190 8.94 -19.61 -2.26
N LYS A 191 8.63 -20.90 -2.06
CA LYS A 191 9.17 -22.00 -2.89
C LYS A 191 8.83 -21.85 -4.38
N LEU A 192 7.78 -21.09 -4.71
CA LEU A 192 7.36 -20.89 -6.10
C LEU A 192 8.36 -20.01 -6.86
N ARG A 193 8.87 -18.95 -6.23
CA ARG A 193 9.91 -18.10 -6.83
C ARG A 193 11.21 -18.88 -7.04
N ASP A 194 11.58 -19.72 -6.08
CA ASP A 194 12.76 -20.58 -6.19
C ASP A 194 12.61 -21.57 -7.34
N PHE A 195 11.43 -22.18 -7.49
CA PHE A 195 11.10 -23.07 -8.59
C PHE A 195 11.17 -22.37 -9.96
N TYR A 196 10.62 -21.17 -10.10
CA TYR A 196 10.71 -20.42 -11.36
C TYR A 196 12.14 -20.06 -11.74
N LYS A 197 13.02 -19.84 -10.75
CA LYS A 197 14.44 -19.59 -10.98
C LYS A 197 15.23 -20.85 -11.35
N SER A 198 14.82 -22.02 -10.87
CA SER A 198 15.52 -23.28 -11.18
C SER A 198 15.17 -23.87 -12.54
N GLU A 199 14.00 -23.56 -13.09
CA GLU A 199 13.51 -24.11 -14.35
C GLU A 199 13.74 -23.15 -15.53
N PRO A 200 14.61 -23.46 -16.51
CA PRO A 200 14.92 -22.57 -17.64
C PRO A 200 13.70 -22.17 -18.47
N GLU A 201 12.73 -23.08 -18.63
CA GLU A 201 11.49 -22.83 -19.37
C GLU A 201 10.56 -21.83 -18.67
N LEU A 202 10.75 -21.62 -17.36
CA LEU A 202 9.92 -20.75 -16.52
C LEU A 202 10.60 -19.45 -16.13
N VAL A 203 11.77 -19.13 -16.69
CA VAL A 203 12.50 -17.88 -16.35
C VAL A 203 11.65 -16.62 -16.55
N HIS A 204 10.74 -16.63 -17.53
CA HIS A 204 9.82 -15.53 -17.79
C HIS A 204 8.66 -15.41 -16.78
N ALA A 205 8.48 -16.41 -15.90
CA ALA A 205 7.56 -16.33 -14.77
C ALA A 205 8.19 -15.61 -13.56
N VAL A 206 9.52 -15.36 -13.57
CA VAL A 206 10.18 -14.56 -12.53
C VAL A 206 9.82 -13.10 -12.74
N VAL A 207 8.98 -12.57 -11.84
CA VAL A 207 8.59 -11.16 -11.82
C VAL A 207 9.53 -10.40 -10.90
N ASP A 208 10.18 -9.38 -11.46
CA ASP A 208 10.90 -8.36 -10.71
C ASP A 208 10.05 -7.09 -10.68
N VAL A 209 9.42 -6.85 -9.53
CA VAL A 209 8.33 -5.87 -9.39
C VAL A 209 8.79 -4.46 -9.71
N GLU A 210 9.89 -4.00 -9.12
CA GLU A 210 10.33 -2.61 -9.23
C GLU A 210 10.68 -2.20 -10.67
N PRO A 211 11.55 -2.93 -11.42
CA PRO A 211 11.83 -2.58 -12.81
C PRO A 211 10.58 -2.56 -13.69
N GLN A 212 9.75 -3.61 -13.59
CA GLN A 212 8.54 -3.73 -14.43
C GLN A 212 7.51 -2.65 -14.11
N LEU A 213 7.27 -2.38 -12.84
CA LEU A 213 6.34 -1.33 -12.41
C LEU A 213 6.84 0.06 -12.83
N THR A 214 8.16 0.30 -12.75
CA THR A 214 8.76 1.55 -13.22
C THR A 214 8.52 1.74 -14.72
N ASP A 215 8.77 0.72 -15.54
CA ASP A 215 8.57 0.76 -17.00
C ASP A 215 7.12 1.08 -17.38
N ILE A 216 6.17 0.48 -16.66
CA ILE A 216 4.74 0.68 -16.89
C ILE A 216 4.31 2.10 -16.53
N ILE A 217 4.73 2.60 -15.36
CA ILE A 217 4.39 3.95 -14.91
C ILE A 217 5.04 4.99 -15.86
N ASP A 218 6.29 4.79 -16.26
CA ASP A 218 7.00 5.64 -17.20
C ASP A 218 6.28 5.73 -18.55
N ALA A 219 5.88 4.58 -19.12
CA ALA A 219 5.09 4.53 -20.35
C ALA A 219 3.74 5.25 -20.20
N LEU A 220 3.09 5.14 -19.05
CA LEU A 220 1.81 5.81 -18.78
C LEU A 220 1.98 7.34 -18.66
N LEU A 221 3.00 7.80 -17.93
CA LEU A 221 3.35 9.22 -17.80
C LEU A 221 3.66 9.83 -19.17
N THR A 222 4.54 9.19 -19.93
CA THR A 222 4.94 9.62 -21.28
C THR A 222 3.74 9.61 -22.24
N GLY A 223 2.90 8.58 -22.18
CA GLY A 223 1.69 8.47 -22.99
C GLY A 223 0.64 9.54 -22.72
N TYR A 224 0.54 10.04 -21.47
CA TYR A 224 -0.30 11.19 -21.16
C TYR A 224 0.34 12.51 -21.60
N ALA A 225 1.65 12.69 -21.43
CA ALA A 225 2.36 13.89 -21.86
C ALA A 225 2.26 14.10 -23.39
N ALA A 226 2.44 13.03 -24.18
CA ALA A 226 2.33 13.08 -25.63
C ALA A 226 0.92 13.48 -26.12
N ARG A 227 -0.14 13.01 -25.46
CA ARG A 227 -1.53 13.40 -25.77
C ARG A 227 -1.83 14.86 -25.44
N SER A 228 -1.25 15.38 -24.36
CA SER A 228 -1.40 16.78 -23.98
C SER A 228 -0.68 17.72 -24.97
N ALA A 229 0.45 17.29 -25.56
CA ALA A 229 1.16 18.04 -26.59
C ALA A 229 0.39 18.12 -27.92
N THR A 230 -0.35 17.07 -28.28
CA THR A 230 -1.15 17.01 -29.53
C THR A 230 -2.49 17.74 -29.44
N GLN A 231 -2.94 18.10 -28.23
CA GLN A 231 -4.18 18.84 -28.00
C GLN A 231 -3.99 20.36 -27.84
N ARG A 232 -2.74 20.86 -27.93
CA ARG A 232 -2.47 22.31 -27.99
C ARG A 232 -2.76 22.83 -29.41
N PRO A 233 -3.65 23.83 -29.59
CA PRO A 233 -3.95 24.44 -30.88
C PRO A 233 -2.75 25.22 -31.46
#